data_AF-A0A2K8KB55-F1
#
_entry.id   AF-A0A2K8KB55-F1
#
_cell.length_a   1.000
_cell.length_b   1.000
_cell.length_c   1.000
_cell.angle_alpha   90.00
_cell.angle_beta   90.00
_cell.angle_gamma   90.00
#
_symmetry.space_group_name_H-M   'P 1'
#
loop_
_entity.id
_entity.type
_entity.pdbx_description
1 polymer ?
#
loop_
_entity_poly.entity_id
_entity_poly.type
_entity_poly.pdbx_seq_one_letter_code
_entity_poly.pdbx_strand_id
1 'polypeptide(L)'
;MPPDPIACPVCLAPSARPLLEVDGRDYWACPECEARFLNPSHHPTRDAEHAQYMLHDNDEADIGYRRFLSRLAEPLLERLPPGASGLDYGCGPGPALAAMLREAGRGVALYDPLFRPEASVLAQSYDFVTCTEVAEHFHTPAAEFKRLRALVRPGGWLAIMTCFQTDDSRFANWHYRHDITHVVFYRDTTFRHLAENWGWRCEVPVKDVVLMQRPGHAP
;
A
#
# COMPACT_ATOMS: atom_id res chain seq x y z
N MET A 1 1.30 -6.78 -33.13
CA MET A 1 2.50 -7.37 -32.51
C MET A 1 2.16 -7.63 -31.05
N PRO A 2 2.63 -8.72 -30.42
CA PRO A 2 2.52 -8.81 -28.97
C PRO A 2 3.21 -7.58 -28.35
N PRO A 3 2.65 -6.99 -27.29
CA PRO A 3 3.27 -5.83 -26.66
C PRO A 3 4.64 -6.22 -26.08
N ASP A 4 5.57 -5.26 -26.03
CA ASP A 4 6.93 -5.50 -25.55
C ASP A 4 6.91 -6.00 -24.10
N PRO A 5 7.76 -6.98 -23.74
CA PRO A 5 7.81 -7.50 -22.37
C PRO A 5 8.16 -6.39 -21.38
N ILE A 6 7.31 -6.22 -20.36
CA ILE A 6 7.47 -5.20 -19.33
C ILE A 6 7.96 -5.90 -18.04
N ALA A 7 8.97 -5.33 -17.38
CA ALA A 7 9.35 -5.80 -16.04
C ALA A 7 8.23 -5.51 -15.03
N CYS A 8 8.00 -6.42 -14.09
CA CYS A 8 7.02 -6.17 -13.03
C CYS A 8 7.42 -4.93 -12.21
N PRO A 9 6.55 -3.91 -12.06
CA PRO A 9 6.89 -2.68 -11.34
C PRO A 9 6.98 -2.88 -9.81
N VAL A 10 6.57 -4.05 -9.31
CA VAL A 10 6.58 -4.43 -7.89
C VAL A 10 7.84 -5.21 -7.52
N CYS A 11 8.06 -6.38 -8.12
CA CYS A 11 9.21 -7.24 -7.80
C CYS A 11 10.39 -7.14 -8.78
N LEU A 12 10.25 -6.33 -9.84
CA LEU A 12 11.27 -6.10 -10.89
C LEU A 12 11.62 -7.34 -11.74
N ALA A 13 10.88 -8.44 -11.61
CA ALA A 13 11.08 -9.61 -12.45
C ALA A 13 10.74 -9.31 -13.92
N PRO A 14 11.52 -9.82 -14.90
CA PRO A 14 11.33 -9.55 -16.32
C PRO A 14 10.22 -10.39 -16.98
N SER A 15 9.40 -11.08 -16.18
CA SER A 15 8.51 -12.15 -16.61
C SER A 15 7.03 -11.76 -16.69
N ALA A 16 6.69 -10.46 -16.65
CA ALA A 16 5.28 -10.07 -16.73
C ALA A 16 4.69 -10.43 -18.09
N ARG A 17 3.41 -10.83 -18.06
CA ARG A 17 2.65 -11.23 -19.25
C ARG A 17 1.38 -10.39 -19.37
N PRO A 18 0.87 -10.18 -20.59
CA PRO A 18 -0.45 -9.57 -20.78
C PRO A 18 -1.51 -10.35 -20.00
N LEU A 19 -2.37 -9.64 -19.28
CA LEU A 19 -3.52 -10.20 -18.57
C LEU A 19 -4.78 -10.07 -19.43
N LEU A 20 -5.14 -8.84 -19.76
CA LEU A 20 -6.30 -8.50 -20.60
C LEU A 20 -6.22 -7.02 -21.02
N GLU A 21 -6.94 -6.71 -22.10
CA GLU A 21 -7.27 -5.36 -22.52
C GLU A 21 -8.74 -5.11 -22.19
N VAL A 22 -9.04 -4.03 -21.46
CA VAL A 22 -10.41 -3.62 -21.12
C VAL A 22 -10.48 -2.09 -21.07
N ASP A 23 -11.56 -1.50 -21.57
CA ASP A 23 -11.76 -0.06 -21.64
C ASP A 23 -10.60 0.71 -22.30
N GLY A 24 -9.95 0.10 -23.30
CA GLY A 24 -8.80 0.67 -24.00
C GLY A 24 -7.52 0.74 -23.15
N ARG A 25 -7.43 -0.05 -22.07
CA ARG A 25 -6.26 -0.13 -21.19
C ARG A 25 -5.70 -1.53 -21.14
N ASP A 26 -4.39 -1.63 -21.31
CA ASP A 26 -3.64 -2.87 -21.16
C ASP A 26 -3.28 -3.14 -19.70
N TYR A 27 -3.68 -4.30 -19.19
CA TYR A 27 -3.28 -4.80 -17.89
C TYR A 27 -2.36 -6.00 -18.03
N TRP A 28 -1.41 -6.10 -17.10
CA TRP A 28 -0.38 -7.13 -17.06
C TRP A 28 -0.43 -7.89 -15.74
N ALA A 29 0.07 -9.12 -15.75
CA ALA A 29 0.21 -9.95 -14.57
C ALA A 29 1.64 -10.45 -14.44
N CYS A 30 2.19 -10.38 -13.23
CA CYS A 30 3.48 -10.97 -12.90
C CYS A 30 3.30 -12.42 -12.43
N PRO A 31 3.98 -13.42 -13.02
CA PRO A 31 3.90 -14.80 -12.54
C PRO A 31 4.69 -15.05 -11.24
N GLU A 32 5.62 -14.15 -10.89
CA GLU A 32 6.52 -14.31 -9.74
C GLU A 32 5.88 -13.83 -8.43
N CYS A 33 5.41 -12.57 -8.43
CA CYS A 33 4.77 -11.96 -7.27
C CYS A 33 3.25 -11.85 -7.42
N GLU A 34 2.68 -12.30 -8.54
CA GLU A 34 1.23 -12.22 -8.77
C GLU A 34 0.62 -10.80 -8.72
N ALA A 35 1.42 -9.72 -8.80
CA ALA A 35 0.85 -8.39 -8.97
C ALA A 35 0.15 -8.27 -10.33
N ARG A 36 -1.00 -7.58 -10.37
CA ARG A 36 -1.60 -7.07 -11.60
C ARG A 36 -1.34 -5.59 -11.69
N PHE A 37 -1.06 -5.06 -12.88
CA PHE A 37 -0.75 -3.65 -13.02
C PHE A 37 -1.16 -3.12 -14.38
N LEU A 38 -1.54 -1.85 -14.39
CA LEU A 38 -1.79 -1.08 -15.60
C LEU A 38 -0.47 -0.81 -16.31
N ASN A 39 -0.46 -0.94 -17.64
CA ASN A 39 0.68 -0.52 -18.45
C ASN A 39 1.10 0.93 -18.08
N PRO A 40 2.38 1.19 -17.74
CA PRO A 40 2.84 2.51 -17.35
C PRO A 40 2.52 3.64 -18.33
N SER A 41 2.38 3.34 -19.63
CA SER A 41 1.95 4.34 -20.63
C SER A 41 0.52 4.84 -20.44
N HIS A 42 -0.29 4.14 -19.63
CA HIS A 42 -1.70 4.46 -19.35
C HIS A 42 -1.92 5.02 -17.95
N HIS A 43 -0.84 5.26 -17.17
CA HIS A 43 -0.97 5.88 -15.85
C HIS A 43 -1.59 7.28 -15.98
N PRO A 44 -2.47 7.67 -15.04
CA PRO A 44 -3.03 9.02 -15.02
C PRO A 44 -1.92 10.07 -14.83
N THR A 45 -2.21 11.30 -15.24
CA THR A 45 -1.37 12.43 -14.89
C THR A 45 -1.59 12.80 -13.42
N ARG A 46 -0.60 13.43 -12.79
CA ARG A 46 -0.73 13.91 -11.40
C ARG A 46 -1.94 14.83 -11.19
N ASP A 47 -2.25 15.66 -12.18
CA ASP A 47 -3.41 16.55 -12.11
C ASP A 47 -4.74 15.75 -12.12
N ALA A 48 -4.80 14.67 -12.89
CA ALA A 48 -5.97 13.78 -12.91
C ALA A 48 -6.10 13.00 -11.60
N GLU A 49 -5.00 12.51 -11.03
CA GLU A 49 -5.00 11.87 -9.71
C GLU A 49 -5.49 12.83 -8.62
N HIS A 50 -4.93 14.04 -8.58
CA HIS A 50 -5.32 15.05 -7.61
C HIS A 50 -6.80 15.42 -7.72
N ALA A 51 -7.33 15.57 -8.95
CA ALA A 51 -8.74 15.83 -9.16
C ALA A 51 -9.64 14.71 -8.63
N GLN A 52 -9.22 13.44 -8.78
CA GLN A 52 -9.93 12.29 -8.23
C GLN A 52 -9.88 12.27 -6.69
N TYR A 53 -8.71 12.48 -6.08
CA TYR A 53 -8.55 12.48 -4.62
C TYR A 53 -9.41 13.56 -3.93
N MET A 54 -9.64 14.69 -4.60
CA MET A 54 -10.51 15.75 -4.09
C MET A 54 -12.01 15.37 -4.05
N LEU A 55 -12.40 14.27 -4.68
CA LEU A 55 -13.77 13.73 -4.59
C LEU A 55 -13.98 12.84 -3.36
N HIS A 56 -12.92 12.46 -2.65
CA HIS A 56 -13.01 11.57 -1.51
C HIS A 56 -13.44 12.33 -0.25
N ASP A 57 -14.46 11.80 0.43
CA ASP A 57 -14.88 12.25 1.75
C ASP A 57 -14.00 11.55 2.80
N ASN A 58 -13.13 12.32 3.46
CA ASN A 58 -12.14 11.84 4.43
C ASN A 58 -12.46 12.34 5.85
N ASP A 59 -13.74 12.45 6.20
CA ASP A 59 -14.14 12.89 7.54
C ASP A 59 -13.57 11.96 8.62
N GLU A 60 -12.68 12.50 9.45
CA GLU A 60 -12.04 11.79 10.56
C GLU A 60 -13.03 11.31 11.62
N ALA A 61 -14.21 11.94 11.70
CA ALA A 61 -15.28 11.59 12.61
C ALA A 61 -16.25 10.54 12.04
N ASP A 62 -16.14 10.20 10.76
CA ASP A 62 -17.03 9.20 10.16
C ASP A 62 -16.82 7.81 10.79
N ILE A 63 -17.87 7.31 11.41
CA ILE A 63 -17.84 6.04 12.14
C ILE A 63 -17.63 4.86 11.18
N GLY A 64 -18.15 4.95 9.96
CA GLY A 64 -17.98 3.93 8.93
C GLY A 64 -16.53 3.81 8.49
N TYR A 65 -15.87 4.94 8.25
CA TYR A 65 -14.48 5.05 7.86
C TYR A 65 -13.54 4.63 8.98
N ARG A 66 -13.77 5.07 10.23
CA ARG A 66 -13.01 4.58 11.39
C ARG A 66 -13.15 3.08 11.59
N ARG A 67 -14.35 2.50 11.39
CA ARG A 67 -14.55 1.04 11.41
C ARG A 67 -13.83 0.34 10.27
N PHE A 68 -13.76 0.96 9.09
CA PHE A 68 -12.97 0.42 7.97
C PHE A 68 -11.48 0.39 8.33
N LEU A 69 -10.93 1.50 8.85
CA LEU A 69 -9.53 1.61 9.27
C LEU A 69 -9.20 0.74 10.48
N SER A 70 -10.18 0.41 11.34
CA SER A 70 -9.96 -0.45 12.51
C SER A 70 -9.53 -1.86 12.12
N ARG A 71 -9.87 -2.32 10.91
CA ARG A 71 -9.38 -3.59 10.34
C ARG A 71 -7.86 -3.67 10.31
N LEU A 72 -7.16 -2.55 10.07
CA LEU A 72 -5.70 -2.49 10.16
C LEU A 72 -5.25 -2.06 11.56
N ALA A 73 -5.90 -1.06 12.15
CA ALA A 73 -5.48 -0.53 13.44
C ALA A 73 -5.48 -1.62 14.51
N GLU A 74 -6.60 -2.29 14.77
CA GLU A 74 -6.74 -3.28 15.84
C GLU A 74 -5.63 -4.35 15.84
N PRO A 75 -5.40 -5.11 14.74
CA PRO A 75 -4.34 -6.12 14.73
C PRO A 75 -2.94 -5.49 14.83
N LEU A 76 -2.69 -4.33 14.23
CA LEU A 76 -1.40 -3.66 14.41
C LEU A 76 -1.16 -3.33 15.89
N LEU A 77 -2.17 -2.82 16.58
CA LEU A 77 -2.06 -2.39 17.98
C LEU A 77 -1.79 -3.53 18.96
N GLU A 78 -2.26 -4.75 18.66
CA GLU A 78 -1.93 -5.95 19.42
C GLU A 78 -0.43 -6.29 19.41
N ARG A 79 0.32 -5.77 18.42
CA ARG A 79 1.75 -6.06 18.21
C ARG A 79 2.66 -4.94 18.68
N LEU A 80 2.12 -3.76 18.96
CA LEU A 80 2.90 -2.58 19.31
C LEU A 80 3.01 -2.40 20.82
N PRO A 81 4.21 -2.11 21.34
CA PRO A 81 4.33 -1.69 22.72
C PRO A 81 3.66 -0.32 22.95
N PRO A 82 3.24 -0.01 24.19
CA PRO A 82 2.81 1.33 24.55
C PRO A 82 3.86 2.39 24.19
N GLY A 83 3.44 3.53 23.65
CA GLY A 83 4.36 4.61 23.26
C GLY A 83 5.18 4.36 21.99
N ALA A 84 4.92 3.27 21.24
CA ALA A 84 5.56 3.05 19.95
C ALA A 84 5.38 4.27 19.03
N SER A 85 6.46 4.62 18.31
CA SER A 85 6.48 5.74 17.37
C SER A 85 6.33 5.23 15.94
N GLY A 86 5.39 5.81 15.20
CA GLY A 86 5.07 5.41 13.85
C GLY A 86 4.93 6.54 12.85
N LEU A 87 4.77 6.15 11.59
CA LEU A 87 4.47 7.03 10.47
C LEU A 87 3.22 6.55 9.76
N ASP A 88 2.31 7.48 9.47
CA ASP A 88 1.21 7.26 8.54
C ASP A 88 1.58 7.78 7.15
N TYR A 89 1.85 6.85 6.22
CA TYR A 89 2.35 7.13 4.88
C TYR A 89 1.20 7.17 3.86
N GLY A 90 1.04 8.32 3.19
CA GLY A 90 -0.11 8.61 2.35
C GLY A 90 -1.36 8.93 3.18
N CYS A 91 -1.18 9.67 4.26
CA CYS A 91 -2.24 9.93 5.25
C CYS A 91 -3.39 10.83 4.75
N GLY A 92 -3.29 11.39 3.54
CA GLY A 92 -4.32 12.24 2.96
C GLY A 92 -4.57 13.56 3.74
N PRO A 93 -5.70 14.24 3.46
CA PRO A 93 -6.06 15.49 4.12
C PRO A 93 -6.57 15.29 5.56
N GLY A 94 -7.30 14.19 5.82
CA GLY A 94 -7.93 13.85 7.11
C GLY A 94 -7.39 12.53 7.68
N PRO A 95 -6.25 12.54 8.41
CA PRO A 95 -5.54 11.33 8.84
C PRO A 95 -6.22 10.61 10.02
N ALA A 96 -7.41 10.05 9.78
CA ALA A 96 -8.22 9.36 10.78
C ALA A 96 -7.50 8.18 11.43
N LEU A 97 -6.71 7.43 10.66
CA LEU A 97 -5.91 6.32 11.19
C LEU A 97 -4.89 6.81 12.22
N ALA A 98 -4.14 7.87 11.89
CA ALA A 98 -3.21 8.47 12.83
C ALA A 98 -3.90 8.97 14.10
N ALA A 99 -5.11 9.54 13.99
CA ALA A 99 -5.90 9.94 15.15
C ALA A 99 -6.25 8.72 16.02
N MET A 100 -6.79 7.64 15.45
CA MET A 100 -7.12 6.40 16.15
C MET A 100 -5.89 5.80 16.87
N LEU A 101 -4.74 5.78 16.21
CA LEU A 101 -3.50 5.24 16.78
C LEU A 101 -2.99 6.14 17.94
N ARG A 102 -3.08 7.46 17.80
CA ARG A 102 -2.71 8.42 18.85
C ARG A 102 -3.63 8.34 20.07
N GLU A 103 -4.94 8.25 19.87
CA GLU A 103 -5.93 8.04 20.93
C GLU A 103 -5.62 6.79 21.75
N ALA A 104 -5.11 5.75 21.09
CA ALA A 104 -4.72 4.53 21.75
C ALA A 104 -3.30 4.59 22.39
N GLY A 105 -2.59 5.72 22.31
CA GLY A 105 -1.33 5.97 23.00
C GLY A 105 -0.07 5.74 22.17
N ARG A 106 -0.14 5.81 20.83
CA ARG A 106 1.03 5.76 19.94
C ARG A 106 1.46 7.17 19.51
N GLY A 107 2.76 7.35 19.29
CA GLY A 107 3.25 8.52 18.56
C GLY A 107 3.08 8.28 17.06
N VAL A 108 2.50 9.24 16.32
CA VAL A 108 2.32 9.09 14.86
C VAL A 108 2.75 10.37 14.15
N ALA A 109 3.77 10.28 13.30
CA ALA A 109 4.11 11.27 12.30
C ALA A 109 3.23 11.08 11.06
N LEU A 110 3.09 12.13 10.25
CA LEU A 110 2.26 12.12 9.04
C LEU A 110 3.12 12.41 7.83
N TYR A 111 2.87 11.70 6.73
CA TYR A 111 3.43 12.03 5.44
C TYR A 111 2.40 11.80 4.34
N ASP A 112 2.31 12.76 3.43
CA ASP A 112 1.56 12.62 2.19
C ASP A 112 2.17 13.60 1.17
N PRO A 113 2.51 13.17 -0.06
CA PRO A 113 3.19 14.03 -1.02
C PRO A 113 2.36 15.25 -1.46
N LEU A 114 1.03 15.23 -1.32
CA LEU A 114 0.14 16.31 -1.71
C LEU A 114 -0.35 17.10 -0.50
N PHE A 115 -0.73 16.41 0.58
CA PHE A 115 -1.42 17.04 1.72
C PHE A 115 -0.52 17.30 2.93
N ARG A 116 0.58 16.54 3.08
CA ARG A 116 1.53 16.63 4.22
C ARG A 116 2.97 16.38 3.75
N PRO A 117 3.54 17.26 2.90
CA PRO A 117 4.78 16.98 2.15
C PRO A 117 6.08 17.17 2.98
N GLU A 118 6.00 17.01 4.30
CA GLU A 118 7.13 17.23 5.21
C GLU A 118 8.16 16.10 5.09
N ALA A 119 9.13 16.27 4.17
CA ALA A 119 10.10 15.22 3.84
C ALA A 119 11.04 14.84 5.00
N SER A 120 11.18 15.68 6.04
CA SER A 120 12.04 15.37 7.19
C SER A 120 11.61 14.13 7.96
N VAL A 121 10.32 13.76 7.92
CA VAL A 121 9.82 12.52 8.53
C VAL A 121 10.33 11.27 7.79
N LEU A 122 10.68 11.39 6.50
CA LEU A 122 11.23 10.28 5.72
C LEU A 122 12.72 10.02 5.98
N ALA A 123 13.40 10.91 6.71
CA ALA A 123 14.78 10.73 7.13
C ALA A 123 14.91 9.97 8.47
N GLN A 124 13.78 9.55 9.05
CA GLN A 124 13.71 8.85 10.33
C GLN A 124 13.38 7.38 10.13
N SER A 125 13.40 6.62 11.22
CA SER A 125 12.86 5.26 11.25
C SER A 125 11.92 5.09 12.43
N TYR A 126 10.98 4.18 12.28
CA TYR A 126 9.80 4.03 13.13
C TYR A 126 9.63 2.60 13.62
N ASP A 127 8.97 2.45 14.76
CA ASP A 127 8.57 1.15 15.30
C ASP A 127 7.42 0.56 14.46
N PHE A 128 6.65 1.41 13.77
CA PHE A 128 5.70 0.99 12.75
C PHE A 128 5.51 2.03 11.62
N VAL A 129 5.11 1.56 10.45
CA VAL A 129 4.71 2.40 9.31
C VAL A 129 3.38 1.88 8.78
N THR A 130 2.37 2.75 8.63
CA THR A 130 1.09 2.43 7.99
C THR A 130 1.03 2.96 6.57
N CYS A 131 0.32 2.26 5.70
CA CYS A 131 0.08 2.62 4.30
C CYS A 131 -1.30 2.07 3.90
N THR A 132 -2.35 2.87 4.10
CA THR A 132 -3.75 2.46 3.92
C THR A 132 -4.38 3.13 2.72
N GLU A 133 -4.88 2.35 1.76
CA GLU A 133 -5.48 2.83 0.51
C GLU A 133 -4.54 3.80 -0.25
N VAL A 134 -3.28 3.38 -0.39
CA VAL A 134 -2.19 4.20 -0.95
C VAL A 134 -1.34 3.38 -1.92
N ALA A 135 -1.07 2.11 -1.61
CA ALA A 135 -0.14 1.28 -2.36
C ALA A 135 -0.59 1.03 -3.82
N GLU A 136 -1.90 0.98 -4.05
CA GLU A 136 -2.55 0.81 -5.36
C GLU A 136 -2.27 1.97 -6.32
N HIS A 137 -1.93 3.15 -5.79
CA HIS A 137 -1.62 4.36 -6.54
C HIS A 137 -0.13 4.49 -6.88
N PHE A 138 0.72 3.56 -6.44
CA PHE A 138 2.15 3.67 -6.70
C PHE A 138 2.48 3.51 -8.19
N HIS A 139 2.89 4.60 -8.83
CA HIS A 139 3.45 4.57 -10.19
C HIS A 139 4.81 3.85 -10.24
N THR A 140 5.57 3.88 -9.13
CA THR A 140 6.86 3.18 -8.97
C THR A 140 6.90 2.32 -7.70
N PRO A 141 6.11 1.23 -7.61
CA PRO A 141 5.94 0.44 -6.38
C PRO A 141 7.25 -0.09 -5.81
N ALA A 142 8.18 -0.60 -6.63
CA ALA A 142 9.47 -1.09 -6.14
C ALA A 142 10.27 -0.01 -5.38
N ALA A 143 10.23 1.24 -5.86
CA ALA A 143 10.89 2.37 -5.21
C ALA A 143 10.17 2.76 -3.90
N GLU A 144 8.84 2.77 -3.92
CA GLU A 144 8.01 3.10 -2.76
C GLU A 144 8.12 2.04 -1.66
N PHE A 145 8.05 0.75 -1.99
CA PHE A 145 8.29 -0.33 -1.04
C PHE A 145 9.73 -0.35 -0.51
N LYS A 146 10.71 0.01 -1.33
CA LYS A 146 12.10 0.21 -0.86
C LYS A 146 12.18 1.33 0.18
N ARG A 147 11.46 2.44 -0.03
CA ARG A 147 11.35 3.54 0.95
C ARG A 147 10.65 3.06 2.22
N LEU A 148 9.45 2.48 2.11
CA LEU A 148 8.69 1.96 3.25
C LEU A 148 9.54 0.98 4.08
N ARG A 149 10.23 0.05 3.43
CA ARG A 149 11.15 -0.91 4.09
C ARG A 149 12.25 -0.19 4.89
N ALA A 150 12.81 0.89 4.37
CA ALA A 150 13.88 1.65 5.03
C ALA A 150 13.39 2.42 6.26
N LEU A 151 12.12 2.83 6.27
CA LEU A 151 11.49 3.56 7.36
C LEU A 151 11.19 2.67 8.58
N VAL A 152 11.12 1.35 8.42
CA VAL A 152 10.81 0.43 9.52
C VAL A 152 12.08 0.02 10.26
N ARG A 153 12.13 0.23 11.57
CA ARG A 153 13.23 -0.22 12.45
C ARG A 153 13.30 -1.75 12.53
N PRO A 154 14.48 -2.32 12.82
CA PRO A 154 14.59 -3.73 13.21
C PRO A 154 13.61 -4.08 14.33
N GLY A 155 12.81 -5.13 14.16
CA GLY A 155 11.73 -5.53 15.06
C GLY A 155 10.40 -4.81 14.83
N GLY A 156 10.39 -3.74 14.03
CA GLY A 156 9.22 -2.94 13.72
C GLY A 156 8.33 -3.53 12.62
N TRP A 157 7.21 -2.83 12.36
CA TRP A 157 6.13 -3.30 11.51
C TRP A 157 5.86 -2.39 10.31
N LEU A 158 5.61 -2.98 9.15
CA LEU A 158 4.94 -2.34 8.02
C LEU A 158 3.51 -2.87 7.94
N ALA A 159 2.53 -1.99 8.06
CA ALA A 159 1.12 -2.33 7.97
C ALA A 159 0.53 -1.71 6.70
N ILE A 160 -0.01 -2.53 5.82
CA ILE A 160 -0.59 -2.10 4.55
C ILE A 160 -2.05 -2.54 4.51
N MET A 161 -2.94 -1.66 4.05
CA MET A 161 -4.31 -2.02 3.69
C MET A 161 -4.58 -1.58 2.26
N THR A 162 -5.05 -2.52 1.43
CA THR A 162 -5.43 -2.29 0.03
C THR A 162 -6.30 -3.46 -0.42
N CYS A 163 -7.27 -3.24 -1.31
CA CYS A 163 -8.17 -4.31 -1.70
C CYS A 163 -7.43 -5.40 -2.50
N PHE A 164 -7.43 -6.64 -2.00
CA PHE A 164 -6.73 -7.72 -2.71
C PHE A 164 -7.52 -8.21 -3.91
N GLN A 165 -6.82 -8.33 -5.03
CA GLN A 165 -7.33 -9.02 -6.20
C GLN A 165 -7.18 -10.53 -6.02
N THR A 166 -8.24 -11.31 -6.24
CA THR A 166 -8.22 -12.76 -5.98
C THR A 166 -8.59 -13.62 -7.18
N ASP A 167 -9.23 -13.03 -8.19
CA ASP A 167 -9.80 -13.74 -9.33
C ASP A 167 -9.66 -12.92 -10.61
N ASP A 168 -8.87 -13.43 -11.56
CA ASP A 168 -8.62 -12.74 -12.84
C ASP A 168 -9.87 -12.70 -13.71
N SER A 169 -10.77 -13.69 -13.59
CA SER A 169 -12.00 -13.74 -14.38
C SER A 169 -12.95 -12.58 -14.03
N ARG A 170 -12.80 -11.99 -12.84
CA ARG A 170 -13.60 -10.86 -12.37
C ARG A 170 -12.92 -9.51 -12.61
N PHE A 171 -11.65 -9.49 -13.00
CA PHE A 171 -10.83 -8.28 -13.03
C PHE A 171 -11.46 -7.17 -13.89
N ALA A 172 -11.97 -7.51 -15.07
CA ALA A 172 -12.60 -6.56 -15.98
C ALA A 172 -13.77 -5.78 -15.35
N ASN A 173 -14.58 -6.42 -14.51
CA ASN A 173 -15.78 -5.82 -13.91
C ASN A 173 -15.61 -5.50 -12.41
N TRP A 174 -14.39 -5.60 -11.88
CA TRP A 174 -14.13 -5.38 -10.47
C TRP A 174 -14.10 -3.88 -10.17
N HIS A 175 -14.99 -3.43 -9.28
CA HIS A 175 -15.15 -2.00 -8.94
C HIS A 175 -13.83 -1.30 -8.58
N TYR A 176 -12.92 -2.00 -7.90
CA TYR A 176 -11.63 -1.44 -7.48
C TYR A 176 -10.71 -1.10 -8.66
N ARG A 177 -10.91 -1.70 -9.85
CA ARG A 177 -10.19 -1.33 -11.08
C ARG A 177 -10.71 -0.03 -11.70
N HIS A 178 -11.96 0.34 -11.44
CA HIS A 178 -12.61 1.46 -12.11
C HIS A 178 -12.12 2.82 -11.63
N ASP A 179 -11.50 2.89 -10.45
CA ASP A 179 -10.79 4.09 -10.06
C ASP A 179 -9.54 4.25 -10.94
N ILE A 180 -9.46 5.37 -11.66
CA ILE A 180 -8.39 5.64 -12.62
C ILE A 180 -7.01 5.78 -11.97
N THR A 181 -6.97 6.04 -10.67
CA THR A 181 -5.75 6.18 -9.86
C THR A 181 -5.23 4.83 -9.38
N HIS A 182 -6.01 3.75 -9.51
CA HIS A 182 -5.56 2.41 -9.14
C HIS A 182 -4.79 1.81 -10.32
N VAL A 183 -3.47 1.84 -10.21
CA VAL A 183 -2.54 1.41 -11.28
C VAL A 183 -1.86 0.09 -10.96
N VAL A 184 -1.90 -0.36 -9.70
CA VAL A 184 -1.38 -1.66 -9.26
C VAL A 184 -2.36 -2.34 -8.33
N PHE A 185 -2.52 -3.65 -8.51
CA PHE A 185 -3.46 -4.49 -7.79
C PHE A 185 -2.72 -5.67 -7.19
N TYR A 186 -2.75 -5.75 -5.86
CA TYR A 186 -1.94 -6.70 -5.11
C TYR A 186 -2.75 -7.93 -4.72
N ARG A 187 -2.02 -9.03 -4.45
CA ARG A 187 -2.54 -10.23 -3.81
C ARG A 187 -1.84 -10.46 -2.47
N ASP A 188 -2.41 -11.33 -1.65
CA ASP A 188 -1.70 -11.91 -0.50
C ASP A 188 -0.32 -12.45 -0.92
N THR A 189 -0.28 -13.21 -2.02
CA THR A 189 0.96 -13.78 -2.56
C THR A 189 1.98 -12.72 -2.98
N THR A 190 1.53 -11.54 -3.44
CA THR A 190 2.43 -10.42 -3.74
C THR A 190 3.16 -9.92 -2.51
N PHE A 191 2.42 -9.72 -1.42
CA PHE A 191 2.98 -9.24 -0.17
C PHE A 191 3.86 -10.29 0.50
N ARG A 192 3.47 -11.57 0.48
CA ARG A 192 4.34 -12.65 0.97
C ARG A 192 5.65 -12.74 0.19
N HIS A 193 5.59 -12.64 -1.13
CA HIS A 193 6.78 -12.63 -1.99
C HIS A 193 7.71 -11.46 -1.67
N LEU A 194 7.17 -10.25 -1.48
CA LEU A 194 7.96 -9.09 -1.06
C LEU A 194 8.63 -9.31 0.29
N ALA A 195 7.88 -9.78 1.29
CA ALA A 195 8.42 -10.03 2.62
C ALA A 195 9.50 -11.12 2.62
N GLU A 196 9.29 -12.23 1.91
CA GLU A 196 10.28 -13.30 1.76
C GLU A 196 11.59 -12.78 1.16
N ASN A 197 11.51 -11.99 0.08
CA ASN A 197 12.68 -11.36 -0.53
C ASN A 197 13.41 -10.37 0.40
N TRP A 198 12.72 -9.84 1.41
CA TRP A 198 13.32 -8.94 2.41
C TRP A 198 13.85 -9.69 3.63
N GLY A 199 13.57 -10.99 3.75
CA GLY A 199 13.79 -11.77 4.97
C GLY A 199 12.85 -11.38 6.10
N TRP A 200 11.68 -10.83 5.79
CA TRP A 200 10.68 -10.38 6.74
C TRP A 200 9.59 -11.44 6.95
N ARG A 201 8.89 -11.36 8.08
CA ARG A 201 7.68 -12.14 8.30
C ARG A 201 6.49 -11.40 7.70
N CYS A 202 5.50 -12.13 7.19
CA CYS A 202 4.29 -11.57 6.61
C CYS A 202 3.08 -12.34 7.13
N GLU A 203 2.04 -11.60 7.49
CA GLU A 203 0.75 -12.15 7.90
C GLU A 203 -0.39 -11.30 7.33
N VAL A 204 -1.54 -11.95 7.15
CA VAL A 204 -2.79 -11.34 6.70
C VAL A 204 -3.83 -11.61 7.79
N PRO A 205 -3.89 -10.78 8.85
CA PRO A 205 -4.73 -11.07 10.02
C PRO A 205 -6.22 -10.98 9.69
N VAL A 206 -6.58 -10.12 8.74
CA VAL A 206 -7.93 -9.98 8.19
C VAL A 206 -7.84 -9.72 6.69
N LYS A 207 -8.97 -9.86 5.99
CA LYS A 207 -9.06 -9.55 4.56
C LYS A 207 -8.44 -8.17 4.26
N ASP A 208 -7.68 -8.07 3.16
CA ASP A 208 -7.10 -6.82 2.62
C ASP A 208 -6.04 -6.12 3.51
N VAL A 209 -5.65 -6.72 4.64
CA VAL A 209 -4.66 -6.15 5.56
C VAL A 209 -3.44 -7.04 5.61
N VAL A 210 -2.25 -6.44 5.42
CA VAL A 210 -0.96 -7.11 5.60
C VAL A 210 -0.20 -6.47 6.74
N LEU A 211 0.33 -7.28 7.63
CA LEU A 211 1.37 -6.87 8.57
C LEU A 211 2.67 -7.60 8.21
N MET A 212 3.73 -6.83 7.98
CA MET A 212 5.06 -7.38 7.74
C MET A 212 6.00 -6.93 8.84
N GLN A 213 6.74 -7.87 9.42
CA GLN A 213 7.70 -7.56 10.48
C GLN A 213 9.13 -7.66 9.99
N ARG A 214 9.88 -6.59 10.20
CA ARG A 214 11.33 -6.60 10.04
C ARG A 214 11.93 -7.43 11.17
N PRO A 215 12.84 -8.39 10.89
CA PRO A 215 13.55 -9.10 11.95
C PRO A 215 14.21 -8.12 12.93
N GLY A 216 14.10 -8.41 14.22
CA GLY A 216 14.89 -7.74 15.24
C GLY A 216 16.38 -8.04 15.06
N HIS A 217 17.23 -7.27 15.71
CA HIS A 217 18.60 -7.73 15.94
C HIS A 217 18.53 -9.00 16.78
N ALA A 218 19.22 -10.06 16.35
CA ALA A 218 19.47 -11.18 17.25
C ALA A 218 20.22 -10.65 18.49
N PRO A 219 19.87 -11.11 19.70
CA PRO A 219 20.62 -10.76 20.90
C PRO A 219 22.09 -11.20 20.81
#